data_AF-A0A4R5PMI5-F1
#
_entry.id   AF-A0A4R5PMI5-F1
#
_cell.length_a   1.000
_cell.length_b   1.000
_cell.length_c   1.000
_cell.angle_alpha   90.00
_cell.angle_beta   90.00
_cell.angle_gamma   90.00
#
_symmetry.space_group_name_H-M   'P 1'
#
loop_
_entity.id
_entity.type
_entity.pdbx_description
1 polymer ?
#
loop_
_entity_poly.entity_id
_entity_poly.type
_entity_poly.pdbx_seq_one_letter_code
_entity_poly.pdbx_strand_id
1 'polypeptide(L)'
;MNEEQMDLFTYERRALRSAEVIAFPIDQRLVHIRMTARQLEVKKGEAADRFWRTECRRLWGRLQAEGFSEIEVRDQIAEFAEAVHSEMKRAAWATWKAGSPSGAA
;
A
#
# COMPACT_ATOMS: atom_id res chain seq x y z
N MET A 1 -19.15 35.58 -40.76
CA MET A 1 -18.43 34.76 -39.77
C MET A 1 -19.49 33.88 -39.12
N ASN A 2 -19.67 32.66 -39.63
CA ASN A 2 -20.65 31.73 -39.09
C ASN A 2 -19.93 30.89 -38.05
N GLU A 3 -20.05 31.29 -36.79
CA GLU A 3 -19.73 30.42 -35.67
C GLU A 3 -20.83 29.37 -35.62
N GLU A 4 -20.56 28.19 -36.19
CA GLU A 4 -21.36 27.00 -35.93
C GLU A 4 -21.30 26.75 -34.42
N GLN A 5 -22.36 27.18 -33.73
CA GLN A 5 -22.57 26.87 -32.33
C GLN A 5 -22.58 25.36 -32.20
N MET A 6 -21.54 24.81 -31.56
CA MET A 6 -21.55 23.42 -31.17
C MET A 6 -22.70 23.23 -30.18
N ASP A 7 -23.73 22.51 -30.65
CA ASP A 7 -24.87 22.11 -29.86
C ASP A 7 -24.39 21.38 -28.59
N LEU A 8 -24.74 21.95 -27.43
CA LEU A 8 -24.40 21.45 -26.10
C LEU A 8 -24.84 19.99 -25.92
N PHE A 9 -25.95 19.60 -26.56
CA PHE A 9 -26.47 18.23 -26.50
C PHE A 9 -25.66 17.23 -27.34
N THR A 10 -24.88 17.72 -28.29
CA THR A 10 -23.93 16.91 -29.07
C THR A 10 -22.64 16.65 -28.27
N TYR A 11 -22.23 17.59 -27.40
CA TYR A 11 -21.10 17.42 -26.48
C TYR A 11 -21.37 16.33 -25.43
N GLU A 12 -22.56 16.33 -24.82
CA GLU A 12 -22.93 15.33 -23.81
C GLU A 12 -22.91 13.90 -24.38
N ARG A 13 -23.34 13.73 -25.63
CA ARG A 13 -23.35 12.42 -26.31
C ARG A 13 -21.94 11.88 -26.60
N ARG A 14 -20.93 12.75 -26.73
CA ARG A 14 -19.52 12.37 -26.90
C ARG A 14 -18.80 12.17 -25.56
N ALA A 15 -19.18 12.93 -24.53
CA ALA A 15 -18.68 12.79 -23.17
C ALA A 15 -19.17 11.51 -22.47
N LEU A 16 -20.33 10.97 -22.88
CA LEU A 16 -20.83 9.64 -22.51
C LEU A 16 -20.17 8.48 -23.28
N ARG A 17 -19.05 8.71 -23.98
CA ARG A 17 -18.15 7.62 -24.32
C ARG A 17 -17.60 7.10 -22.99
N SER A 18 -18.18 5.99 -22.54
CA SER A 18 -17.78 5.16 -21.41
C SER A 18 -16.40 5.54 -20.86
N ALA A 19 -16.36 6.21 -19.72
CA ALA A 19 -15.12 6.50 -19.03
C ALA A 19 -14.33 5.18 -18.89
N GLU A 20 -13.16 5.13 -19.51
CA GLU A 20 -12.31 3.94 -19.44
C GLU A 20 -11.73 3.86 -18.03
N VAL A 21 -12.25 2.93 -17.23
CA VAL A 21 -11.74 2.66 -15.89
C VAL A 21 -10.41 1.93 -16.04
N ILE A 22 -9.30 2.66 -15.92
CA ILE A 22 -7.97 2.06 -15.85
C ILE A 22 -7.77 1.56 -14.42
N ALA A 23 -7.93 0.25 -14.22
CA ALA A 23 -7.54 -0.39 -12.98
C ALA A 23 -6.01 -0.37 -12.87
N PHE A 24 -5.46 0.52 -12.05
CA PHE A 24 -4.02 0.48 -11.76
C PHE A 24 -3.73 -0.77 -10.93
N PRO A 25 -2.74 -1.61 -11.31
CA PRO A 25 -2.38 -2.79 -10.54
C PRO A 25 -1.75 -2.35 -9.21
N ILE A 26 -2.58 -2.24 -8.19
CA ILE A 26 -2.12 -2.07 -6.82
C ILE A 26 -1.84 -3.46 -6.28
N ASP A 27 -0.56 -3.73 -6.05
CA ASP A 27 -0.15 -4.87 -5.23
C ASP A 27 -0.66 -4.64 -3.79
N GLN A 28 -1.77 -5.28 -3.44
CA GLN A 28 -2.41 -5.18 -2.13
C GLN A 28 -1.45 -5.61 -1.01
N ARG A 29 -0.55 -6.56 -1.29
CA ARG A 29 0.44 -7.04 -0.32
C ARG A 29 1.45 -5.93 -0.02
N LEU A 30 1.92 -5.23 -1.05
CA LEU A 30 2.83 -4.09 -0.88
C LEU A 30 2.17 -2.94 -0.09
N VAL A 31 0.91 -2.62 -0.37
CA VAL A 31 0.17 -1.60 0.38
C VAL A 31 0.03 -1.99 1.84
N HIS A 32 -0.32 -3.25 2.11
CA HIS A 32 -0.42 -3.78 3.46
C HIS A 32 0.91 -3.64 4.20
N ILE A 33 2.02 -4.07 3.61
CA ILE A 33 3.37 -3.96 4.19
C ILE A 33 3.69 -2.50 4.57
N ARG A 34 3.48 -1.57 3.65
CA ARG A 34 3.74 -0.13 3.88
C ARG A 34 2.88 0.46 4.99
N MET A 35 1.59 0.11 5.02
CA MET A 35 0.68 0.58 6.07
C MET A 35 1.07 0.02 7.44
N THR A 36 1.40 -1.26 7.52
CA THR A 36 1.84 -1.90 8.76
C THR A 36 3.15 -1.31 9.27
N ALA A 37 4.15 -1.13 8.40
CA ALA A 37 5.42 -0.47 8.74
C ALA A 37 5.17 0.93 9.33
N ARG A 38 4.35 1.75 8.67
CA ARG A 38 3.99 3.09 9.15
C ARG A 38 3.28 3.06 10.51
N GLN A 39 2.37 2.12 10.73
CA GLN A 39 1.69 1.98 12.02
C GLN A 39 2.65 1.58 13.14
N LEU A 40 3.64 0.73 12.85
CA LEU A 40 4.70 0.35 13.78
C LEU A 40 5.68 1.49 14.06
N GLU A 41 5.90 2.41 13.12
CA GLU A 41 6.71 3.61 13.38
C GLU A 41 5.98 4.62 14.27
N VAL A 42 4.66 4.75 14.11
CA VAL A 42 3.82 5.66 14.90
C VAL A 42 3.59 5.13 16.32
N LYS A 43 3.31 3.83 16.46
CA LYS A 43 3.09 3.18 17.76
C LYS A 43 4.44 2.81 18.38
N LYS A 44 4.62 3.03 19.68
CA LYS A 44 5.87 2.68 20.38
C LYS A 44 5.59 1.78 21.58
N GLY A 45 6.57 0.94 21.91
CA GLY A 45 6.52 0.02 23.05
C GLY A 45 5.35 -0.96 22.96
N GLU A 46 4.67 -1.16 24.09
CA GLU A 46 3.63 -2.19 24.24
C GLU A 46 2.46 -2.03 23.23
N ALA A 47 2.17 -0.81 22.78
CA ALA A 47 1.16 -0.56 21.77
C ALA A 47 1.55 -1.09 20.38
N ALA A 48 2.84 -1.04 20.04
CA ALA A 48 3.37 -1.61 18.81
C ALA A 48 3.35 -3.14 18.86
N ASP A 49 3.75 -3.73 20.00
CA ASP A 49 3.74 -5.18 20.20
C ASP A 49 2.32 -5.76 20.12
N ARG A 50 1.35 -5.09 20.76
CA ARG A 50 -0.06 -5.47 20.67
C ARG A 50 -0.57 -5.41 19.23
N PHE A 51 -0.27 -4.32 18.52
CA PHE A 51 -0.66 -4.16 17.12
C PHE A 51 -0.03 -5.26 16.25
N TRP A 52 1.27 -5.51 16.39
CA TRP A 52 1.99 -6.54 15.63
C TRP A 52 1.40 -7.93 15.83
N ARG A 53 1.16 -8.31 17.09
CA ARG A 53 0.52 -9.60 17.42
C ARG A 53 -0.86 -9.74 16.80
N THR A 54 -1.66 -8.68 16.82
CA THR A 54 -2.98 -8.67 16.18
C THR A 54 -2.86 -8.83 14.67
N GLU A 55 -1.91 -8.15 14.04
CA GLU A 55 -1.73 -8.22 12.58
C GLU A 55 -1.26 -9.61 12.13
N CYS A 56 -0.30 -10.22 12.83
CA CYS A 56 0.13 -11.59 12.56
C CYS A 56 -1.01 -12.60 12.76
N ARG A 57 -1.85 -12.45 13.80
CA ARG A 57 -3.02 -13.32 14.00
C ARG A 57 -4.06 -13.15 12.90
N ARG A 58 -4.26 -11.93 12.42
CA ARG A 58 -5.18 -11.64 11.31
C ARG A 58 -4.70 -12.29 10.02
N LEU A 59 -3.40 -12.17 9.73
CA LEU A 59 -2.78 -12.81 8.57
C LEU A 59 -2.86 -14.34 8.67
N TRP A 60 -2.55 -14.89 9.86
CA TRP A 60 -2.68 -16.32 10.15
C TRP A 60 -4.10 -16.82 9.86
N GLY A 61 -5.12 -16.18 10.44
CA GLY A 61 -6.52 -16.58 10.26
C GLY A 61 -6.97 -16.50 8.80
N ARG A 62 -6.51 -15.49 8.05
CA ARG A 62 -6.78 -15.38 6.61
C ARG A 62 -6.15 -16.54 5.83
N LEU A 63 -4.87 -16.83 6.06
CA LEU A 63 -4.17 -17.92 5.36
C LEU A 63 -4.76 -19.29 5.72
N GLN A 64 -5.18 -19.51 6.97
CA GLN A 64 -5.89 -20.73 7.34
C GLN A 64 -7.23 -20.85 6.64
N ALA A 65 -8.00 -19.75 6.51
CA ALA A 65 -9.27 -19.76 5.79
C ALA A 65 -9.09 -20.03 4.29
N GLU A 66 -7.95 -19.66 3.73
CA GLU A 66 -7.54 -19.98 2.35
C GLU A 66 -7.05 -21.43 2.18
N GLY A 67 -6.88 -22.18 3.27
CA GLY A 67 -6.54 -23.61 3.26
C GLY A 67 -5.04 -23.92 3.31
N PHE A 68 -4.19 -22.94 3.61
CA PHE A 68 -2.75 -23.16 3.78
C PHE A 68 -2.46 -24.04 5.01
N SER A 69 -1.45 -24.89 4.91
CA SER A 69 -0.94 -25.67 6.04
C SER A 69 -0.26 -24.78 7.07
N GLU A 70 -0.12 -25.28 8.30
CA GLU A 70 0.52 -24.53 9.38
C GLU A 70 1.98 -24.14 9.06
N ILE A 71 2.70 -25.01 8.37
CA ILE A 71 4.10 -24.75 7.96
C ILE A 71 4.12 -23.59 6.96
N GLU A 72 3.28 -23.63 5.92
CA GLU A 72 3.18 -22.56 4.93
C GLU A 72 2.74 -21.23 5.56
N VAL A 73 1.78 -21.26 6.50
CA VAL A 73 1.35 -20.04 7.20
C VAL A 73 2.50 -19.42 7.99
N ARG A 74 3.31 -20.23 8.66
CA ARG A 74 4.50 -19.76 9.38
C ARG A 74 5.52 -19.12 8.45
N ASP A 75 5.78 -19.74 7.30
CA ASP A 75 6.71 -19.21 6.29
C ASP A 75 6.20 -17.88 5.73
N GLN A 76 4.91 -17.77 5.42
CA GLN A 76 4.32 -16.51 4.94
C GLN A 76 4.31 -15.40 5.98
N ILE A 77 4.16 -15.72 7.25
CA ILE A 77 4.31 -14.73 8.33
C ILE A 77 5.77 -14.29 8.46
N ALA A 78 6.74 -15.20 8.34
CA ALA A 78 8.15 -14.86 8.37
C ALA A 78 8.53 -13.95 7.17
N GLU A 79 8.05 -14.28 5.97
CA GLU A 79 8.24 -13.47 4.76
C GLU A 79 7.60 -12.08 4.94
N PHE A 80 6.38 -12.01 5.48
CA PHE A 80 5.71 -10.75 5.78
C PHE A 80 6.48 -9.92 6.82
N ALA A 81 7.00 -10.54 7.87
CA ALA A 81 7.80 -9.87 8.89
C ALA A 81 9.08 -9.25 8.31
N GLU A 82 9.82 -10.00 7.49
CA GLU A 82 11.03 -9.48 6.83
C GLU A 82 10.68 -8.34 5.87
N ALA A 83 9.59 -8.46 5.11
CA ALA A 83 9.16 -7.41 4.19
C ALA A 83 8.79 -6.11 4.93
N VAL A 84 8.06 -6.20 6.06
CA VAL A 84 7.75 -5.04 6.91
C VAL A 84 9.02 -4.42 7.48
N HIS A 85 9.95 -5.25 7.99
CA HIS A 85 11.20 -4.75 8.55
C HIS A 85 12.08 -4.08 7.49
N SER A 86 12.16 -4.65 6.28
CA SER A 86 12.84 -4.06 5.13
C SER A 86 12.23 -2.71 4.74
N GLU A 87 10.90 -2.61 4.73
CA GLU A 87 10.19 -1.36 4.43
C GLU A 87 10.48 -0.27 5.49
N MET A 88 10.50 -0.62 6.77
CA MET A 88 10.88 0.32 7.84
C MET A 88 12.33 0.83 7.67
N LYS A 89 13.28 -0.07 7.36
CA LYS A 89 14.66 0.31 7.05
C LYS A 89 14.73 1.26 5.84
N ARG A 90 13.98 0.97 4.78
CA ARG A 90 13.89 1.80 3.56
C ARG A 90 13.35 3.19 3.88
N ALA A 91 12.27 3.29 4.66
CA ALA A 91 11.66 4.54 5.07
C ALA A 91 12.59 5.38 5.95
N ALA A 92 13.27 4.74 6.92
CA ALA A 92 14.26 5.39 7.77
C ALA A 92 15.44 5.93 6.94
N TRP A 93 15.96 5.14 6.01
CA TRP A 93 17.03 5.56 5.10
C TRP A 93 16.64 6.74 4.21
N ALA A 94 15.43 6.71 3.64
CA ALA A 94 14.90 7.81 2.83
C ALA A 94 14.80 9.12 3.64
N THR A 95 14.34 9.02 4.89
CA THR A 95 14.25 10.17 5.81
C THR A 95 15.63 10.73 6.15
N TRP A 96 16.60 9.87 6.49
CA TRP A 96 17.97 10.29 6.76
C TRP A 96 18.65 10.96 5.55
N LYS A 97 18.45 10.39 4.35
CA LYS A 97 18.96 10.97 3.10
C LYS A 97 18.35 12.35 2.82
N ALA A 98 17.05 12.52 3.02
CA ALA A 98 16.37 13.80 2.82
C ALA A 98 16.83 14.89 3.81
N GLY A 99 17.21 14.51 5.03
CA GLY A 99 17.73 15.41 6.05
C GLY A 99 19.24 15.68 5.96
N SER A 100 19.97 14.96 5.10
CA SER A 100 21.41 15.16 4.93
C SER A 100 21.69 16.34 4.00
N PRO A 101 22.52 17.34 4.39
CA PRO A 101 22.83 18.52 3.59
C PRO A 101 23.85 18.20 2.47
N SER A 102 23.64 17.11 1.74
CA SER A 102 24.48 16.70 0.61
C SER A 102 23.97 17.37 -0.66
N GLY A 103 24.27 18.65 -0.79
CA GLY A 103 23.93 19.46 -1.95
C GLY A 103 24.61 20.83 -1.99
N ALA A 104 25.64 21.04 -1.17
CA ALA A 104 26.48 22.24 -1.17
C ALA A 104 27.95 21.84 -1.21
N ALA A 105 28.40 21.32 -2.35
CA ALA A 105 29.81 21.16 -2.70
C ALA A 105 29.94 21.24 -4.22
#